data_AF-A0A9D6QXW8-F1
#
_entry.id   AF-A0A9D6QXW8-F1
#
_cell.length_a   1.000
_cell.length_b   1.000
_cell.length_c   1.000
_cell.angle_alpha   90.00
_cell.angle_beta   90.00
_cell.angle_gamma   90.00
#
_symmetry.space_group_name_H-M   'P 1'
#
loop_
_entity.id
_entity.type
_entity.pdbx_description
1 polymer ?
#
loop_
_entity_poly.entity_id
_entity_poly.type
_entity_poly.pdbx_seq_one_letter_code
_entity_poly.pdbx_strand_id
1 'polypeptide(L)'
;MGASLEGLERGLALTAGLTFAVNLYFLFRLARFYELKSGKRVHARLYLPVAALFGLAGAQVALFAHSLSTDVLGDLILFIGGSGALALNYFVVTALTRRNP
;
A
#
# COMPACT_ATOMS: atom_id res chain seq x y z
N MET A 1 -0.50 8.18 -32.33
CA MET A 1 -1.35 7.37 -31.43
C MET A 1 -0.66 6.89 -30.14
N GLY A 2 0.66 7.05 -29.96
CA GLY A 2 1.36 6.63 -28.74
C GLY A 2 1.22 7.56 -27.52
N ALA A 3 1.16 8.88 -27.72
CA ALA A 3 1.13 9.86 -26.62
C ALA A 3 -0.13 9.78 -25.74
N SER A 4 -1.26 9.30 -26.26
CA SER A 4 -2.49 9.13 -25.48
C SER A 4 -2.45 7.91 -24.55
N LEU A 5 -1.69 6.87 -24.93
CA LEU A 5 -1.55 5.65 -24.14
C LEU A 5 -0.62 5.87 -22.95
N GLU A 6 0.53 6.53 -23.16
CA GLU A 6 1.45 6.88 -22.06
C GLU A 6 0.79 7.77 -21.00
N GLY A 7 -0.03 8.73 -21.42
CA GLY A 7 -0.79 9.57 -20.49
C GLY A 7 -1.79 8.77 -19.65
N LEU A 8 -2.44 7.76 -20.25
CA LEU A 8 -3.40 6.88 -19.58
C LEU A 8 -2.70 5.96 -18.58
N GLU A 9 -1.56 5.38 -18.96
CA GLU A 9 -0.72 4.53 -18.09
C GLU A 9 -0.27 5.26 -16.82
N ARG A 10 0.22 6.50 -16.97
CA ARG A 10 0.65 7.34 -15.84
C ARG A 10 -0.52 7.71 -14.93
N GLY A 11 -1.67 8.06 -15.51
CA GLY A 11 -2.89 8.35 -14.75
C GLY A 11 -3.38 7.13 -13.96
N LEU A 12 -3.36 5.95 -14.58
CA LEU A 12 -3.74 4.69 -13.93
C LEU A 12 -2.79 4.34 -12.78
N ALA A 13 -1.48 4.46 -12.99
CA ALA A 13 -0.50 4.14 -11.95
C ALA A 13 -0.61 5.07 -10.73
N LEU A 14 -0.79 6.37 -10.97
CA LEU A 14 -0.97 7.36 -9.90
C LEU A 14 -2.25 7.09 -9.11
N THR A 15 -3.38 6.89 -9.82
CA THR A 15 -4.66 6.62 -9.18
C THR A 15 -4.64 5.31 -8.41
N ALA A 16 -4.08 4.24 -8.98
CA ALA A 16 -3.90 2.96 -8.30
C ALA A 16 -3.06 3.10 -7.02
N GLY A 17 -1.88 3.71 -7.11
CA GLY A 17 -1.00 3.93 -5.95
C GLY A 17 -1.69 4.74 -4.84
N LEU A 18 -2.44 5.77 -5.22
CA LEU A 18 -3.21 6.59 -4.28
C LEU A 18 -4.37 5.80 -3.64
N THR A 19 -5.12 5.02 -4.43
CA THR A 19 -6.20 4.16 -3.91
C THR A 19 -5.66 3.15 -2.89
N PHE A 20 -4.53 2.50 -3.18
CA PHE A 20 -3.89 1.59 -2.23
C PHE A 20 -3.42 2.30 -0.96
N ALA A 21 -2.78 3.47 -1.10
CA ALA A 21 -2.35 4.27 0.05
C ALA A 21 -3.53 4.68 0.95
N VAL A 22 -4.65 5.10 0.35
CA VAL A 22 -5.88 5.45 1.06
C VAL A 22 -6.50 4.24 1.77
N ASN A 23 -6.57 3.08 1.10
CA ASN A 23 -7.05 1.85 1.72
C ASN A 23 -6.20 1.44 2.94
N LEU A 24 -4.87 1.51 2.82
CA LEU A 24 -3.96 1.24 3.93
C LEU A 24 -4.09 2.26 5.06
N TYR A 25 -4.40 3.52 4.75
CA TYR A 25 -4.73 4.52 5.77
C TYR A 25 -6.02 4.19 6.53
N PHE A 26 -7.06 3.71 5.86
CA PHE A 26 -8.27 3.24 6.54
C PHE A 26 -7.99 2.02 7.42
N LEU A 27 -7.20 1.06 6.94
CA LEU A 27 -6.75 -0.09 7.74
C LEU A 27 -5.93 0.36 8.96
N PHE A 28 -5.05 1.35 8.81
CA PHE A 28 -4.35 1.98 9.93
C PHE A 28 -5.33 2.53 10.97
N ARG A 29 -6.35 3.28 10.55
CA ARG A 29 -7.34 3.84 11.49
C ARG A 29 -8.13 2.75 12.21
N LEU A 30 -8.54 1.70 11.50
CA LEU A 30 -9.23 0.55 12.08
C LEU A 30 -8.35 -0.20 13.10
N ALA A 31 -7.12 -0.52 12.72
CA ALA A 31 -6.16 -1.20 13.59
C ALA A 31 -5.84 -0.34 14.83
N ARG A 32 -5.68 0.98 14.66
CA ARG A 32 -5.44 1.91 15.78
C ARG A 32 -6.66 2.04 16.69
N PHE A 33 -7.87 2.05 16.13
CA PHE A 33 -9.10 2.04 16.92
C PHE A 33 -9.22 0.75 17.75
N TYR A 34 -8.93 -0.40 17.13
CA TYR A 34 -8.90 -1.69 17.83
C TYR A 34 -7.84 -1.71 18.94
N GLU A 35 -6.64 -1.20 18.69
CA GLU A 35 -5.56 -1.10 19.68
C GLU A 35 -6.01 -0.28 20.91
N LEU A 36 -6.65 0.87 20.69
CA LEU A 36 -7.17 1.73 21.75
C LEU A 36 -8.32 1.09 22.54
N LYS A 37 -9.21 0.35 21.86
CA LYS A 37 -10.39 -0.27 22.51
C LYS A 37 -10.08 -1.59 23.19
N SER A 38 -9.19 -2.40 22.63
CA SER A 38 -8.84 -3.73 23.16
C SER A 38 -7.67 -3.70 24.14
N GLY A 39 -6.89 -2.62 24.17
CA GLY A 39 -5.64 -2.51 24.92
C GLY A 39 -4.51 -3.39 24.38
N LYS A 40 -4.72 -4.11 23.27
CA LYS A 40 -3.71 -4.98 22.66
C LYS A 40 -2.95 -4.24 21.57
N ARG A 41 -1.62 -4.28 21.66
CA ARG A 41 -0.73 -3.72 20.63
C ARG A 41 -0.82 -4.55 19.34
N VAL A 42 -1.33 -3.93 18.28
CA VAL A 42 -1.38 -4.50 16.92
C VAL A 42 -0.43 -3.78 15.96
N HIS A 43 0.46 -2.92 16.49
CA HIS A 43 1.47 -2.18 15.72
C HIS A 43 0.89 -1.43 14.52
N ALA A 44 -0.28 -0.81 14.69
CA ALA A 44 -1.03 -0.18 13.61
C ALA A 44 -0.19 0.80 12.77
N ARG A 45 0.78 1.48 13.38
CA ARG A 45 1.68 2.43 12.71
C ARG A 45 2.46 1.82 11.54
N LEU A 46 2.66 0.51 11.49
CA LEU A 46 3.34 -0.17 10.38
C LEU A 46 2.55 -0.11 9.06
N TYR A 47 1.26 0.20 9.08
CA TYR A 47 0.49 0.46 7.85
C TYR A 47 0.93 1.77 7.14
N LEU A 48 1.48 2.75 7.88
CA LEU A 48 1.90 4.04 7.32
C LEU A 48 3.10 3.94 6.35
N PRO A 49 4.22 3.27 6.68
CA PRO A 49 5.32 3.10 5.72
C PRO A 49 4.88 2.27 4.51
N VAL A 50 4.00 1.28 4.69
CA VAL A 50 3.45 0.49 3.58
C VAL A 50 2.59 1.37 2.67
N ALA A 51 1.73 2.22 3.24
CA ALA A 51 0.95 3.19 2.46
C ALA A 51 1.84 4.17 1.68
N ALA A 52 2.92 4.63 2.31
CA ALA A 52 3.90 5.51 1.66
C ALA A 52 4.58 4.81 0.47
N LEU A 53 4.94 3.52 0.58
CA LEU A 53 5.53 2.76 -0.53
C LEU A 53 4.59 2.69 -1.74
N PHE A 54 3.30 2.41 -1.53
CA PHE A 54 2.32 2.40 -2.63
C PHE A 54 2.13 3.77 -3.28
N GLY A 55 2.10 4.84 -2.46
CA GLY A 55 2.04 6.21 -2.97
C GLY A 55 3.28 6.60 -3.76
N LEU A 56 4.47 6.23 -3.27
CA LEU A 56 5.76 6.50 -3.92
C LEU A 56 5.91 5.74 -5.23
N ALA A 57 5.47 4.47 -5.29
CA ALA A 57 5.46 3.72 -6.54
C ALA A 57 4.57 4.37 -7.60
N GLY A 58 3.33 4.74 -7.24
CA GLY A 58 2.42 5.42 -8.15
C GLY A 58 2.96 6.77 -8.63
N ALA A 59 3.57 7.56 -7.73
CA ALA A 59 4.21 8.82 -8.09
C ALA A 59 5.45 8.62 -8.98
N GLN A 60 6.24 7.59 -8.72
CA GLN A 60 7.46 7.33 -9.47
C GLN A 60 7.17 6.89 -10.92
N VAL A 61 6.15 6.05 -11.13
CA VAL A 61 5.67 5.73 -12.48
C VAL A 61 5.12 6.98 -13.18
N ALA A 62 4.33 7.80 -12.48
CA ALA A 62 3.69 8.97 -13.09
C ALA A 62 4.68 10.08 -13.49
N LEU A 63 5.76 10.26 -12.73
CA LEU A 63 6.71 11.36 -12.90
C LEU A 63 7.96 10.97 -13.69
N PHE A 64 8.43 9.72 -13.58
CA PHE A 64 9.75 9.34 -14.07
C PHE A 64 9.73 8.16 -15.07
N ALA A 65 8.66 7.35 -15.11
CA ALA A 65 8.63 6.22 -16.03
C ALA A 65 8.31 6.64 -17.47
N HIS A 66 9.09 6.10 -18.40
CA HIS A 66 8.81 6.18 -19.83
C HIS A 66 7.71 5.19 -20.23
N SER A 67 7.66 4.02 -19.59
CA SER A 67 6.60 3.02 -19.75
C SER A 67 6.51 2.11 -18.51
N LEU A 68 5.29 1.65 -18.18
CA LEU A 68 5.01 0.75 -17.06
C LEU A 68 5.83 -0.56 -17.12
N SER A 69 6.02 -1.12 -18.32
CA SER A 69 6.69 -2.42 -18.50
C SER A 69 8.20 -2.40 -18.20
N THR A 70 8.81 -1.23 -18.16
CA THR A 70 10.26 -1.06 -17.98
C THR A 70 10.63 -0.49 -16.62
N ASP A 71 9.64 -0.21 -15.76
CA ASP A 71 9.86 0.46 -14.49
C ASP A 71 10.25 -0.50 -13.36
N VAL A 72 11.50 -0.97 -13.41
CA VAL A 72 12.08 -1.89 -12.42
C VAL A 72 12.03 -1.32 -11.00
N LEU A 73 12.19 -0.01 -10.84
CA LEU A 73 12.22 0.63 -9.53
C LEU A 73 10.80 0.72 -8.94
N GLY A 74 9.81 1.06 -9.76
CA GLY A 74 8.40 1.05 -9.36
C GLY A 74 7.92 -0.34 -8.99
N ASP A 75 8.31 -1.34 -9.79
CA ASP A 75 8.01 -2.75 -9.54
C ASP A 75 8.62 -3.23 -8.21
N LEU A 76 9.85 -2.84 -7.90
CA LEU A 76 10.50 -3.19 -6.64
C LEU A 76 9.80 -2.54 -5.44
N ILE A 77 9.43 -1.26 -5.55
CA ILE A 77 8.68 -0.55 -4.50
C ILE A 77 7.31 -1.22 -4.29
N LEU A 78 6.59 -1.55 -5.37
CA LEU A 78 5.31 -2.26 -5.28
C LEU A 78 5.46 -3.65 -4.68
N PHE A 79 6.51 -4.39 -5.04
CA PHE A 79 6.79 -5.71 -4.49
C PHE A 79 7.05 -5.65 -2.98
N ILE A 80 7.87 -4.71 -2.52
CA ILE A 80 8.16 -4.50 -1.09
C ILE A 80 6.91 -4.03 -0.36
N GLY A 81 6.16 -3.08 -0.93
CA GLY A 81 4.90 -2.58 -0.37
C GLY A 81 3.85 -3.69 -0.24
N GLY A 82 3.64 -4.47 -1.30
CA GLY A 82 2.69 -5.59 -1.32
C GLY A 82 3.07 -6.69 -0.32
N SER A 83 4.35 -7.09 -0.29
CA SER A 83 4.85 -8.07 0.67
C SER A 83 4.68 -7.58 2.11
N GLY A 84 4.98 -6.30 2.36
CA GLY A 84 4.76 -5.66 3.66
C GLY A 84 3.28 -5.64 4.06
N ALA A 85 2.38 -5.30 3.14
CA ALA A 85 0.93 -5.30 3.38
C ALA A 85 0.41 -6.69 3.72
N LEU A 86 0.86 -7.72 3.00
CA LEU A 86 0.48 -9.12 3.25
C LEU A 86 0.95 -9.59 4.63
N ALA A 87 2.22 -9.34 4.97
CA ALA A 87 2.76 -9.71 6.27
C ALA A 87 2.02 -9.00 7.41
N LEU A 88 1.69 -7.72 7.24
CA LEU A 88 0.97 -6.94 8.24
C LEU A 88 -0.46 -7.44 8.45
N ASN A 89 -1.19 -7.69 7.36
CA ASN A 89 -2.55 -8.23 7.44
C ASN A 89 -2.55 -9.63 8.05
N TYR A 90 -1.58 -10.48 7.70
CA TYR A 90 -1.42 -11.79 8.34
C TYR A 90 -1.19 -11.66 9.84
N PHE A 91 -0.32 -10.75 10.27
CA PHE A 91 -0.04 -10.50 11.68
C PHE A 91 -1.28 -10.00 12.43
N VAL A 92 -1.98 -9.01 11.87
CA VAL A 92 -3.19 -8.43 12.48
C VAL A 92 -4.30 -9.48 12.58
N VAL A 93 -4.58 -10.22 11.51
CA VAL A 93 -5.58 -11.30 11.52
C VAL A 93 -5.20 -12.36 12.55
N THR A 94 -3.94 -12.79 12.59
CA THR A 94 -3.49 -13.77 13.59
C THR A 94 -3.66 -13.25 15.03
N ALA A 95 -3.34 -11.98 15.29
CA ALA A 95 -3.53 -11.35 16.59
C ALA A 95 -5.01 -11.24 17.00
N LEU A 96 -5.91 -11.09 16.03
CA LEU A 96 -7.36 -11.06 16.23
C LEU A 96 -7.93 -12.48 16.43
N THR A 97 -7.51 -13.47 15.65
CA THR A 97 -8.06 -14.83 15.61
C THR A 97 -7.53 -15.74 16.71
N ARG A 98 -6.29 -15.57 17.19
CA ARG A 98 -5.77 -16.28 18.39
C ARG A 98 -6.49 -15.89 19.70
N ARG A 99 -7.64 -15.24 19.61
CA ARG A 99 -8.49 -14.81 20.72
C ARG A 99 -9.85 -15.52 20.72
N ASN A 100 -9.86 -16.82 20.42
CA ASN A 100 -11.00 -17.70 20.66
C ASN A 100 -10.48 -19.13 20.95
N PRO A 101 -10.80 -19.74 22.09
CA PRO A 101 -10.77 -19.27 23.48
C PRO A 101 -9.39 -19.45 24.16
#